data_AF-A0A947C744-F1
#
_entry.id   AF-A0A947C744-F1
#
_cell.length_a   1.000
_cell.length_b   1.000
_cell.length_c   1.000
_cell.angle_alpha   90.00
_cell.angle_beta   90.00
_cell.angle_gamma   90.00
#
_symmetry.space_group_name_H-M   'P 1'
#
loop_
_entity.id
_entity.type
_entity.pdbx_description
1 polymer ?
#
loop_
_entity_poly.entity_id
_entity_poly.type
_entity_poly.pdbx_seq_one_letter_code
_entity_poly.pdbx_strand_id
1 'polypeptide(L)'
;FSVPRGVDFISSNENVHFSSVLVRHRASKSIHVDDTLMYIRFPKAARVLGRTDSMTFHPTLGKALEKRAGAALEFRQWAEGLAERWRDATNVCAAHTAALTAAKNRGASIHDRILDALNKANRTLNAHGKKYA
;
A
#
# COMPACT_ATOMS: atom_id res chain seq x y z
N PHE A 1 2.41 -14.68 4.59
CA PHE A 1 2.96 -13.31 4.39
C PHE A 1 2.87 -12.96 2.92
N SER A 2 3.26 -11.75 2.51
CA SER A 2 3.30 -11.31 1.12
C SER A 2 4.41 -10.26 0.95
N VAL A 3 5.10 -10.27 -0.18
CA VAL A 3 6.12 -9.28 -0.56
C VAL A 3 5.70 -8.67 -1.89
N PRO A 4 5.78 -7.34 -2.08
CA PRO A 4 5.42 -6.71 -3.35
C PRO A 4 6.24 -7.24 -4.52
N ARG A 5 5.60 -7.33 -5.69
CA ARG A 5 6.19 -7.84 -6.94
C ARG A 5 6.45 -6.69 -7.91
N GLY A 6 7.39 -6.87 -8.82
CA GLY A 6 7.79 -5.86 -9.80
C GLY A 6 8.49 -4.66 -9.18
N VAL A 7 9.04 -4.82 -7.96
CA VAL A 7 9.78 -3.80 -7.23
C VAL A 7 11.02 -4.46 -6.62
N ASP A 8 12.08 -3.68 -6.47
CA ASP A 8 13.26 -4.11 -5.74
C ASP A 8 12.86 -4.42 -4.30
N PHE A 9 13.07 -5.66 -3.84
CA PHE A 9 12.84 -6.00 -2.43
C PHE A 9 13.83 -5.27 -1.52
N ILE A 10 15.10 -5.20 -1.96
CA ILE A 10 16.15 -4.39 -1.35
C ILE A 10 16.69 -3.50 -2.47
N SER A 11 16.44 -2.19 -2.40
CA SER A 11 16.96 -1.26 -3.39
C SER A 11 18.46 -1.08 -3.24
N SER A 12 19.18 -0.96 -4.35
CA SER A 12 20.60 -0.56 -4.33
C SER A 12 20.79 0.92 -3.94
N ASN A 13 19.71 1.71 -3.95
CA ASN A 13 19.71 3.07 -3.43
C ASN A 13 19.16 3.07 -1.99
N GLU A 14 20.04 3.30 -1.03
CA GLU A 14 19.70 3.30 0.41
C GLU A 14 18.61 4.32 0.79
N ASN A 15 18.37 5.34 -0.04
CA ASN A 15 17.33 6.34 0.19
C ASN A 15 15.94 5.91 -0.34
N VAL A 16 15.82 4.68 -0.88
CA VAL A 16 14.57 4.12 -1.41
C VAL A 16 14.09 3.02 -0.47
N HIS A 17 13.26 3.41 0.48
CA HIS A 17 12.51 2.50 1.34
C HIS A 17 11.10 2.36 0.77
N PHE A 18 10.74 1.15 0.33
CA PHE A 18 9.41 0.85 -0.22
C PHE A 18 8.97 -0.56 0.14
N SER A 19 9.75 -1.55 -0.30
CA SER A 19 9.37 -2.95 -0.16
C SER A 19 9.53 -3.41 1.28
N SER A 20 8.50 -4.07 1.80
CA SER A 20 8.54 -4.75 3.10
C SER A 20 7.81 -6.08 3.05
N VAL A 21 8.02 -6.92 4.06
CA VAL A 21 7.25 -8.15 4.24
C VAL A 21 5.94 -7.80 4.93
N LEU A 22 4.82 -7.99 4.25
CA LEU A 22 3.51 -7.86 4.86
C LEU A 22 3.11 -9.18 5.51
N VAL A 23 2.65 -9.13 6.76
CA VAL A 23 2.22 -10.32 7.51
C VAL A 23 0.77 -10.17 7.91
N ARG A 24 -0.02 -11.22 7.69
CA ARG A 24 -1.41 -11.28 8.17
C ARG A 24 -1.51 -12.25 9.34
N HIS A 25 -1.94 -11.76 10.49
CA HIS A 25 -2.37 -12.58 11.60
C HIS A 25 -3.88 -12.87 11.46
N ARG A 26 -4.23 -14.13 11.21
CA ARG A 26 -5.60 -14.53 10.82
C ARG A 26 -6.60 -14.38 11.97
N ALA A 27 -6.23 -14.80 13.18
CA ALA A 27 -7.11 -14.78 14.34
C ALA A 27 -7.55 -13.35 14.71
N SER A 28 -6.61 -12.39 14.71
CA SER A 28 -6.94 -10.98 14.98
C SER A 28 -7.36 -10.20 13.73
N LYS A 29 -7.36 -10.85 12.55
CA LYS A 29 -7.64 -10.21 11.25
C LYS A 29 -6.80 -8.96 11.01
N SER A 30 -5.53 -9.00 11.43
CA SER A 30 -4.60 -7.87 11.37
C SER A 30 -3.55 -8.05 10.29
N ILE A 31 -3.30 -7.00 9.52
CA ILE A 31 -2.16 -6.89 8.61
C ILE A 31 -1.10 -6.02 9.27
N HIS A 32 0.14 -6.51 9.32
CA HIS A 32 1.32 -5.76 9.69
C HIS A 32 2.09 -5.41 8.42
N VAL A 33 2.44 -4.13 8.29
CA VAL A 33 3.16 -3.60 7.13
C VAL A 33 4.06 -2.47 7.59
N ASP A 34 5.28 -2.44 7.06
CA ASP A 34 6.23 -1.36 7.32
C ASP A 34 6.05 -0.26 6.27
N ASP A 35 6.97 -0.13 5.31
CA ASP A 35 6.94 0.96 4.34
C ASP A 35 5.90 0.79 3.23
N THR A 36 5.66 -0.42 2.71
CA THR A 36 4.92 -0.61 1.44
C THR A 36 3.56 0.08 1.41
N LEU A 37 2.80 0.02 2.50
CA LEU A 37 1.44 0.57 2.59
C LEU A 37 1.32 1.43 3.85
N MET A 38 0.93 2.68 3.67
CA MET A 38 0.81 3.68 4.72
C MET A 38 -0.65 3.98 5.03
N TYR A 39 -0.95 4.34 6.29
CA TYR A 39 -2.27 4.85 6.70
C TYR A 39 -2.16 6.26 7.29
N ILE A 40 -2.29 7.26 6.42
CA ILE A 40 -2.10 8.67 6.74
C ILE A 40 -3.33 9.21 7.46
N ARG A 41 -3.14 9.60 8.72
CA ARG A 41 -4.15 10.31 9.51
C ARG A 41 -3.93 11.82 9.41
N PHE A 42 -4.96 12.53 8.98
CA PHE A 42 -4.87 13.99 8.91
C PHE A 42 -5.05 14.62 10.30
N PRO A 43 -4.42 15.78 10.57
CA PRO A 43 -4.64 16.56 11.79
C PRO A 43 -6.12 16.89 12.01
N LYS A 44 -6.55 17.05 13.27
CA LYS A 44 -7.96 17.29 13.62
C LYS A 44 -8.59 18.42 12.81
N ALA A 45 -7.91 19.57 12.71
CA ALA A 45 -8.40 20.72 11.95
C ALA A 45 -8.67 20.40 10.48
N ALA A 46 -7.76 19.66 9.82
CA ALA A 46 -7.93 19.24 8.43
C ALA A 46 -9.13 18.31 8.23
N ARG A 47 -9.44 17.45 9.21
CA ARG A 47 -10.59 16.54 9.15
C ARG A 47 -11.92 17.25 9.36
N VAL A 48 -11.95 18.31 10.18
CA VAL A 48 -13.13 19.18 10.31
C VAL A 48 -13.44 19.88 8.98
N LEU A 49 -12.41 20.20 8.19
CA LEU A 49 -12.53 20.73 6.83
C LEU A 49 -12.82 19.65 5.76
N GLY A 50 -13.23 18.46 6.17
CA GLY A 50 -13.66 17.39 5.25
C GLY A 50 -12.54 16.52 4.66
N ARG A 51 -11.27 16.71 5.05
CA ARG A 51 -10.21 15.76 4.63
C ARG A 51 -10.37 14.42 5.33
N THR A 52 -10.35 13.35 4.56
CA THR A 52 -10.47 11.98 5.07
C THR A 52 -9.11 11.31 5.19
N ASP A 53 -8.92 10.54 6.26
CA ASP A 53 -7.74 9.69 6.44
C ASP A 53 -7.60 8.74 5.23
N SER A 54 -6.36 8.54 4.76
CA SER A 54 -6.10 7.86 3.49
C SER A 54 -5.12 6.69 3.65
N MET A 55 -5.39 5.62 2.92
CA MET A 55 -4.43 4.53 2.71
C MET A 55 -3.74 4.74 1.36
N THR A 56 -2.41 4.63 1.32
CA THR A 56 -1.62 4.84 0.09
C THR A 56 -0.39 3.94 0.07
N PHE A 57 0.06 3.53 -1.11
CA PHE A 57 1.41 2.99 -1.25
C PHE A 57 2.46 4.08 -0.97
N HIS A 58 3.64 3.68 -0.51
CA HIS A 58 4.70 4.63 -0.18
C HIS A 58 5.11 5.48 -1.39
N PRO A 59 5.38 6.79 -1.22
CA PRO A 59 5.70 7.71 -2.33
C PRO A 59 6.91 7.29 -3.19
N THR A 60 7.82 6.49 -2.64
CA THR A 60 9.00 5.98 -3.35
C THR A 60 8.71 4.82 -4.30
N LEU A 61 7.45 4.35 -4.43
CA LEU A 61 7.06 3.28 -5.37
C LEU A 61 7.67 3.45 -6.76
N GLY A 62 7.60 4.66 -7.33
CA GLY A 62 8.14 4.91 -8.67
C GLY A 62 9.65 4.70 -8.80
N LYS A 63 10.40 4.82 -7.69
CA LYS A 63 11.85 4.56 -7.62
C LYS A 63 12.15 3.09 -7.34
N ALA A 64 11.23 2.38 -6.70
CA ALA A 64 11.38 0.98 -6.33
C ALA A 64 10.98 0.02 -7.45
N LEU A 65 10.15 0.45 -8.42
CA LEU A 65 9.80 -0.37 -9.58
C LEU A 65 11.05 -0.85 -10.33
N GLU A 66 11.12 -2.14 -10.59
CA GLU A 66 12.21 -2.75 -11.34
C GLU A 66 12.23 -2.17 -12.77
N LYS A 67 13.40 -1.76 -13.26
CA LYS A 67 13.58 -1.10 -14.57
C LYS A 67 13.46 -2.07 -15.76
N ARG A 68 12.33 -2.75 -15.87
CA ARG A 68 12.03 -3.74 -16.92
C ARG A 68 10.56 -3.71 -17.32
N ALA A 69 10.27 -4.27 -18.49
CA ALA A 69 8.91 -4.57 -18.92
C ALA A 69 8.21 -5.49 -17.90
N GLY A 70 6.91 -5.29 -17.74
CA GLY A 70 6.05 -6.11 -16.87
C GLY A 70 6.08 -5.77 -15.36
N ALA A 71 7.10 -5.05 -14.85
CA ALA A 71 7.21 -4.74 -13.42
C ALA A 71 5.96 -4.02 -12.85
N ALA A 72 5.48 -3.00 -13.56
CA ALA A 72 4.26 -2.29 -13.14
C ALA A 72 2.99 -3.16 -13.21
N LEU A 73 2.93 -4.15 -14.10
CA LEU A 73 1.81 -5.09 -14.20
C LEU A 73 1.84 -6.09 -13.04
N GLU A 74 3.01 -6.67 -12.76
CA GLU A 74 3.21 -7.56 -11.62
C GLU A 74 2.84 -6.88 -10.30
N PHE A 75 3.19 -5.60 -10.13
CA PHE A 75 2.81 -4.83 -8.95
C PHE A 75 1.28 -4.70 -8.80
N ARG A 76 0.55 -4.41 -9.90
CA ARG A 76 -0.92 -4.35 -9.87
C ARG A 76 -1.54 -5.68 -9.48
N GLN A 77 -1.15 -6.74 -10.18
CA GLN A 77 -1.65 -8.09 -9.94
C GLN A 77 -1.38 -8.54 -8.50
N TRP A 78 -0.20 -8.21 -7.98
CA TRP A 78 0.14 -8.45 -6.59
C TRP A 78 -0.79 -7.68 -5.63
N ALA A 79 -1.01 -6.39 -5.85
CA ALA A 79 -1.83 -5.54 -4.98
C ALA A 79 -3.30 -5.96 -4.99
N GLU A 80 -3.86 -6.25 -6.17
CA GLU A 80 -5.22 -6.77 -6.34
C GLU A 80 -5.37 -8.14 -5.65
N GLY A 81 -4.43 -9.05 -5.90
CA GLY A 81 -4.43 -10.37 -5.27
C GLY A 81 -4.22 -10.30 -3.76
N LEU A 82 -3.45 -9.32 -3.25
CA LEU A 82 -3.28 -9.08 -1.83
C LEU A 82 -4.61 -8.65 -1.20
N ALA A 83 -5.29 -7.68 -1.81
CA ALA A 83 -6.59 -7.20 -1.35
C ALA A 83 -7.59 -8.36 -1.28
N GLU A 84 -7.69 -9.17 -2.35
CA GLU A 84 -8.59 -10.31 -2.40
C GLU A 84 -8.29 -11.35 -1.30
N ARG A 85 -7.04 -11.83 -1.25
CA ARG A 85 -6.65 -12.89 -0.30
C ARG A 85 -6.87 -12.48 1.16
N TRP A 86 -6.78 -11.18 1.44
CA TRP A 86 -6.89 -10.62 2.80
C TRP A 86 -8.15 -9.77 2.98
N ARG A 87 -9.20 -10.02 2.18
CA ARG A 87 -10.46 -9.26 2.15
C ARG A 87 -11.14 -9.15 3.51
N ASP A 88 -11.01 -10.17 4.36
CA ASP A 88 -11.60 -10.23 5.69
C ASP A 88 -10.73 -9.56 6.79
N ALA A 89 -9.63 -8.91 6.43
CA ALA A 89 -8.84 -8.12 7.37
C ALA A 89 -9.63 -6.89 7.87
N THR A 90 -9.58 -6.66 9.18
CA THR A 90 -10.27 -5.54 9.83
C THR A 90 -9.31 -4.55 10.48
N ASN A 91 -8.03 -4.91 10.56
CA ASN A 91 -6.99 -4.09 11.16
C ASN A 91 -5.77 -3.98 10.23
N VAL A 92 -5.17 -2.80 10.16
CA VAL A 92 -3.87 -2.55 9.54
C VAL A 92 -2.98 -1.83 10.54
N CYS A 93 -1.86 -2.45 10.87
CA CYS A 93 -0.78 -1.91 11.67
C CYS A 93 0.33 -1.48 10.70
N ALA A 94 0.20 -0.25 10.19
CA ALA A 94 1.24 0.39 9.39
C ALA A 94 2.26 1.05 10.32
N ALA A 95 3.55 0.94 10.01
CA ALA A 95 4.60 1.61 10.78
C ALA A 95 4.48 3.13 10.70
N HIS A 96 4.07 3.64 9.53
CA HIS A 96 3.91 5.07 9.32
C HIS A 96 2.57 5.57 9.84
N THR A 97 2.66 6.66 10.61
CA THR A 97 1.58 7.56 11.07
C THR A 97 0.53 6.96 12.02
N ALA A 98 -0.08 5.82 11.72
CA ALA A 98 -1.03 5.17 12.64
C ALA A 98 -1.46 3.75 12.22
N ALA A 99 -1.89 2.97 13.21
CA ALA A 99 -2.72 1.79 12.98
C ALA A 99 -4.20 2.17 12.73
N LEU A 100 -4.82 1.53 11.75
CA LEU A 100 -6.26 1.53 11.51
C LEU A 100 -6.86 0.25 12.09
N THR A 101 -7.54 0.35 13.22
CA THR A 101 -8.22 -0.79 13.85
C THR A 101 -9.70 -0.85 13.46
N ALA A 102 -10.32 -2.02 13.59
CA ALA A 102 -11.75 -2.23 13.35
C ALA A 102 -12.60 -1.20 14.12
N ALA A 103 -12.27 -1.00 15.41
CA ALA A 103 -12.96 -0.04 16.26
C ALA A 103 -12.84 1.43 15.80
N LYS A 104 -11.80 1.77 15.04
CA LYS A 104 -11.54 3.12 14.53
C LYS A 104 -11.90 3.30 13.05
N ASN A 105 -12.12 2.22 12.31
CA ASN A 105 -12.54 2.31 10.92
C ASN A 105 -14.02 2.70 10.85
N ARG A 106 -14.31 3.76 10.10
CA ARG A 106 -15.65 4.35 9.95
C ARG A 106 -16.07 4.48 8.48
N GLY A 107 -15.31 3.87 7.56
CA GLY A 107 -15.54 3.98 6.12
C GLY A 107 -15.25 2.67 5.42
N ALA A 108 -14.63 2.78 4.25
CA ALA A 108 -14.31 1.65 3.39
C ALA A 108 -13.58 0.51 4.13
N SER A 109 -13.84 -0.72 3.67
CA SER A 109 -13.15 -1.92 4.16
C SER A 109 -11.64 -1.82 3.91
N ILE A 110 -10.83 -2.62 4.61
CA ILE A 110 -9.38 -2.65 4.33
C ILE A 110 -9.12 -3.09 2.88
N HIS A 111 -9.90 -4.04 2.36
CA HIS A 111 -9.88 -4.43 0.96
C HIS A 111 -10.02 -3.23 0.01
N ASP A 112 -11.09 -2.46 0.16
CA ASP A 112 -11.38 -1.34 -0.76
C ASP A 112 -10.35 -0.22 -0.64
N ARG A 113 -9.80 -0.02 0.56
CA ARG A 113 -8.72 0.94 0.79
C ARG A 113 -7.42 0.55 0.10
N ILE A 114 -7.10 -0.75 0.02
CA ILE A 114 -5.94 -1.23 -0.75
C ILE A 114 -6.16 -0.99 -2.25
N LEU A 115 -7.36 -1.27 -2.76
CA LEU A 115 -7.69 -1.01 -4.17
C LEU A 115 -7.69 0.49 -4.50
N ASP A 116 -8.19 1.34 -3.61
CA ASP A 116 -8.10 2.80 -3.74
C ASP A 116 -6.64 3.29 -3.71
N ALA A 117 -5.80 2.74 -2.83
CA ALA A 117 -4.37 3.01 -2.83
C ALA A 117 -3.71 2.63 -4.16
N LEU A 118 -4.10 1.50 -4.76
CA LEU A 118 -3.65 1.10 -6.10
C LEU A 118 -4.11 2.07 -7.17
N ASN A 119 -5.37 2.50 -7.12
CA ASN A 119 -5.92 3.49 -8.05
C ASN A 119 -5.15 4.80 -8.01
N LYS A 120 -4.77 5.27 -6.82
CA LYS A 120 -3.91 6.46 -6.64
C LYS A 120 -2.52 6.27 -7.24
N ALA A 121 -1.96 5.05 -7.22
CA ALA A 121 -0.67 4.72 -7.81
C ALA A 121 -0.69 4.58 -9.35
N ASN A 122 -1.87 4.50 -9.99
CA ASN A 122 -2.00 4.23 -11.42
C ASN A 122 -1.21 5.20 -12.30
N ARG A 123 -1.11 6.48 -11.94
CA ARG A 123 -0.31 7.44 -12.71
C ARG A 123 1.16 7.02 -12.76
N THR A 124 1.73 6.66 -11.61
CA THR A 124 3.12 6.19 -11.49
C THR A 124 3.33 4.89 -12.27
N LEU A 125 2.42 3.92 -12.11
CA LEU A 125 2.49 2.62 -12.77
C LEU A 125 2.36 2.75 -14.29
N ASN A 126 1.46 3.61 -14.79
CA ASN A 126 1.30 3.90 -16.21
C ASN A 126 2.56 4.56 -16.80
N ALA A 127 3.14 5.54 -16.08
CA ALA A 127 4.35 6.21 -16.53
C ALA A 127 5.53 5.23 -16.63
N HIS A 128 5.68 4.35 -15.65
CA HIS A 128 6.67 3.27 -15.68
C HIS A 128 6.43 2.33 -16.86
N GLY A 129 5.20 1.83 -17.02
CA GLY A 129 4.83 0.93 -18.10
C GLY A 129 5.15 1.50 -19.48
N LYS A 130 4.88 2.79 -19.73
CA LYS A 130 5.23 3.45 -20.99
C LYS A 130 6.73 3.58 -21.22
N LYS A 131 7.51 3.80 -20.16
CA LYS A 131 8.96 4.00 -20.24
C LYS A 131 9.73 2.72 -20.52
N TYR A 132 9.22 1.59 -20.01
CA TYR A 132 9.86 0.28 -20.09
C TYR A 132 9.01 -0.72 -20.88
N ALA A 133 8.16 -0.23 -21.79
CA ALA A 133 7.35 -1.05 -22.70
C ALA A 133 8.23 -1.75 -23.74
#